data_AF-A0A392QB65-F1
#
_entry.id   AF-A0A392QB65-F1
#
_cell.length_a   1.000
_cell.length_b   1.000
_cell.length_c   1.000
_cell.angle_alpha   90.00
_cell.angle_beta   90.00
_cell.angle_gamma   90.00
#
_symmetry.space_group_name_H-M   'P 1'
#
loop_
_entity.id
_entity.type
_entity.pdbx_description
1 polymer ?
#
loop_
_entity_poly.entity_id
_entity_poly.type
_entity_poly.pdbx_seq_one_letter_code
_entity_poly.pdbx_strand_id
1 'polypeptide(L)'
;MDDSLSRRGQPSNHAVYGVDMAILAGDALFPLGFQHIVSHTPSDLVPESRLLRVIAEIARCVGSTGMAAGQFLDLEGGPNAVGLIQDKKFGEMAECSAVCGGLLAGAEDDEIERLRRYGRAVGVLYAIVDDILDARLKPE
;
A
#
# COMPACT_ATOMS: atom_id res chain seq x y z
N MET A 1 -9.91 -7.76 -11.90
CA MET A 1 -8.47 -7.72 -11.56
C MET A 1 -7.82 -8.99 -12.10
N ASP A 2 -6.57 -9.29 -11.73
CA ASP A 2 -5.68 -10.35 -12.27
C ASP A 2 -6.22 -11.79 -12.28
N ASP A 3 -7.47 -12.02 -11.86
CA ASP A 3 -8.20 -13.29 -11.87
C ASP A 3 -7.40 -14.50 -11.34
N SER A 4 -6.51 -14.22 -10.39
CA SER A 4 -5.58 -15.21 -9.87
C SER A 4 -6.29 -16.17 -8.94
N LEU A 5 -6.38 -17.44 -9.34
CA LEU A 5 -6.99 -18.52 -8.54
C LEU A 5 -6.18 -18.90 -7.29
N SER A 6 -4.90 -18.50 -7.21
CA SER A 6 -4.04 -18.77 -6.06
C SER A 6 -3.19 -17.55 -5.68
N ARG A 7 -2.80 -17.49 -4.41
CA ARG A 7 -1.86 -16.51 -3.85
C ARG A 7 -1.03 -17.19 -2.76
N ARG A 8 0.29 -17.10 -2.84
CA ARG A 8 1.23 -17.71 -1.87
C ARG A 8 1.01 -19.22 -1.66
N GLY A 9 0.74 -19.96 -2.73
CA GLY A 9 0.53 -21.41 -2.69
C GLY A 9 -0.81 -21.86 -2.11
N GLN A 10 -1.73 -20.92 -1.82
CA GLN A 10 -3.07 -21.20 -1.33
C GLN A 10 -4.12 -20.66 -2.32
N PRO A 11 -5.34 -21.22 -2.35
CA PRO A 11 -6.44 -20.65 -3.11
C PRO A 11 -6.69 -19.17 -2.76
N SER A 12 -7.00 -18.35 -3.75
CA SER A 12 -7.33 -16.93 -3.53
C SER A 12 -8.67 -16.76 -2.81
N ASN A 13 -8.91 -15.59 -2.22
CA ASN A 13 -10.12 -15.32 -1.44
C ASN A 13 -11.40 -15.60 -2.27
N HIS A 14 -11.47 -15.07 -3.51
CA HIS A 14 -12.62 -15.30 -4.39
C HIS A 14 -12.72 -16.75 -4.90
N ALA A 15 -11.62 -17.49 -4.99
CA ALA A 15 -11.66 -18.90 -5.36
C ALA A 15 -12.30 -19.77 -4.25
N VAL A 16 -12.18 -19.38 -2.97
CA VAL A 16 -12.77 -20.09 -1.84
C VAL A 16 -14.18 -19.62 -1.53
N TYR A 17 -14.40 -18.31 -1.50
CA TYR A 17 -15.63 -17.70 -0.97
C TYR A 17 -16.50 -17.01 -2.02
N GLY A 18 -16.08 -17.00 -3.29
CA GLY A 18 -16.76 -16.29 -4.37
C GLY A 18 -16.41 -14.80 -4.46
N VAL A 19 -16.74 -14.19 -5.59
CA VAL A 19 -16.39 -12.79 -5.90
C VAL A 19 -17.06 -11.80 -4.95
N ASP A 20 -18.36 -11.96 -4.69
CA ASP A 20 -19.12 -11.03 -3.84
C ASP A 20 -18.56 -10.96 -2.42
N MET A 21 -18.21 -12.12 -1.85
CA MET A 21 -17.61 -12.18 -0.51
C MET A 21 -16.20 -11.60 -0.49
N ALA A 22 -15.41 -11.79 -1.54
CA ALA A 22 -14.07 -11.22 -1.63
C ALA A 22 -14.10 -9.68 -1.70
N ILE A 23 -15.07 -9.11 -2.42
CA ILE A 23 -15.30 -7.65 -2.46
C ILE A 23 -15.70 -7.14 -1.08
N LEU A 24 -16.73 -7.75 -0.47
CA LEU A 24 -17.20 -7.33 0.87
C LEU A 24 -16.11 -7.46 1.95
N ALA A 25 -15.25 -8.48 1.86
CA ALA A 25 -14.11 -8.61 2.76
C ALA A 25 -13.12 -7.44 2.60
N GLY A 26 -12.83 -7.01 1.38
CA GLY A 26 -12.02 -5.82 1.12
C GLY A 26 -12.66 -4.55 1.67
N ASP A 27 -13.95 -4.36 1.38
CA ASP A 27 -14.74 -3.20 1.83
C ASP A 27 -14.86 -3.12 3.36
N ALA A 28 -14.83 -4.26 4.06
CA ALA A 28 -14.84 -4.32 5.51
C ALA A 28 -13.44 -4.13 6.12
N LEU A 29 -12.40 -4.70 5.51
CA LEU A 29 -11.01 -4.60 6.01
C LEU A 29 -10.46 -3.19 5.89
N PHE A 30 -10.82 -2.46 4.83
CA PHE A 30 -10.33 -1.10 4.61
C PHE A 30 -10.69 -0.13 5.75
N PRO A 31 -11.96 0.07 6.15
CA PRO A 31 -12.33 0.89 7.30
C PRO A 31 -11.89 0.28 8.64
N LEU A 32 -11.83 -1.05 8.74
CA LEU A 32 -11.31 -1.72 9.94
C LEU A 32 -9.86 -1.31 10.22
N GLY A 33 -9.03 -1.11 9.19
CA GLY A 33 -7.66 -0.61 9.36
C GLY A 33 -7.61 0.76 10.05
N PHE A 34 -8.41 1.73 9.59
CA PHE A 34 -8.51 3.05 10.22
C PHE A 34 -9.05 2.97 11.64
N GLN A 35 -10.10 2.17 11.85
CA GLN A 35 -10.66 1.94 13.18
C GLN A 35 -9.61 1.36 14.12
N HIS A 36 -8.84 0.36 13.67
CA HIS A 36 -7.82 -0.29 14.46
C HIS A 36 -6.75 0.72 14.91
N ILE A 37 -6.26 1.55 13.98
CA ILE A 37 -5.29 2.61 14.27
C ILE A 37 -5.81 3.56 15.35
N VAL A 38 -7.05 4.05 15.21
CA VAL A 38 -7.63 5.01 16.17
C VAL A 38 -7.88 4.37 17.54
N SER A 39 -8.41 3.14 17.57
CA SER A 39 -8.81 2.49 18.81
C SER A 39 -7.66 1.88 19.61
N HIS A 40 -6.53 1.58 18.98
CA HIS A 40 -5.43 0.82 19.61
C HIS A 40 -4.11 1.57 19.69
N THR A 41 -4.01 2.78 19.15
CA THR A 41 -2.83 3.64 19.39
C THR A 41 -2.90 4.20 20.81
N PRO A 42 -1.90 3.96 21.69
CA PRO A 42 -1.94 4.45 23.08
C PRO A 42 -1.88 5.97 23.13
N SER A 43 -2.94 6.61 23.64
CA SER A 43 -3.08 8.07 23.68
C SER A 43 -2.15 8.75 24.69
N ASP A 44 -1.62 8.00 25.64
CA ASP A 44 -0.60 8.44 26.59
C ASP A 44 0.80 8.52 25.97
N LEU A 45 1.05 7.78 24.88
CA LEU A 45 2.32 7.77 24.16
C LEU A 45 2.30 8.60 22.87
N VAL A 46 1.15 8.65 22.19
CA VAL A 46 1.00 9.30 20.89
C VAL A 46 -0.05 10.41 20.97
N PRO A 47 0.35 11.69 20.85
CA PRO A 47 -0.58 12.81 20.75
C PRO A 47 -1.57 12.65 19.58
N GLU A 48 -2.84 13.01 19.80
CA GLU A 48 -3.91 12.94 18.79
C GLU A 48 -3.55 13.67 17.49
N SER A 49 -2.83 14.79 17.58
CA SER A 49 -2.38 15.55 16.40
C SER A 49 -1.46 14.75 15.48
N ARG A 50 -0.61 13.86 16.03
CA ARG A 50 0.25 12.95 15.24
C ARG A 50 -0.58 11.81 14.65
N LEU A 51 -1.53 11.27 15.41
CA LEU A 51 -2.44 10.24 14.92
C LEU A 51 -3.28 10.74 13.72
N LEU A 52 -3.75 11.99 13.76
CA LEU A 52 -4.44 12.61 12.63
C LEU A 52 -3.55 12.75 11.40
N ARG A 53 -2.26 13.10 11.57
CA ARG A 53 -1.28 13.13 10.45
C ARG A 53 -1.10 11.74 9.84
N VAL A 54 -1.03 10.69 10.65
CA VAL A 54 -0.93 9.29 10.19
C VAL A 54 -2.16 8.91 9.36
N ILE A 55 -3.36 9.19 9.86
CA ILE A 55 -4.62 8.90 9.14
C ILE A 55 -4.65 9.65 7.79
N ALA A 56 -4.27 10.91 7.77
CA ALA A 56 -4.23 11.71 6.55
C ALA A 56 -3.20 11.17 5.54
N GLU A 57 -2.01 10.76 5.99
CA GLU A 57 -0.97 10.18 5.13
C GLU A 57 -1.45 8.85 4.51
N ILE A 58 -2.07 7.97 5.30
CA ILE A 58 -2.64 6.71 4.80
C ILE A 58 -3.76 6.99 3.80
N ALA A 59 -4.73 7.84 4.15
CA ALA A 59 -5.85 8.18 3.28
C ALA A 59 -5.40 8.77 1.93
N ARG A 60 -4.38 9.65 1.94
CA ARG A 60 -3.74 10.16 0.72
C ARG A 60 -3.13 9.03 -0.11
N CYS A 61 -2.35 8.16 0.54
CA CYS A 61 -1.62 7.08 -0.12
C CYS A 61 -2.57 6.06 -0.77
N VAL A 62 -3.65 5.67 -0.11
CA VAL A 62 -4.58 4.64 -0.64
C VAL A 62 -5.67 5.22 -1.55
N GLY A 63 -5.86 6.54 -1.50
CA GLY A 63 -6.94 7.25 -2.18
C GLY A 63 -6.73 7.42 -3.70
N SER A 64 -7.59 8.25 -4.27
CA SER A 64 -7.72 8.47 -5.72
C SER A 64 -6.49 9.07 -6.40
N THR A 65 -5.54 9.63 -5.65
CA THR A 65 -4.29 10.19 -6.18
C THR A 65 -3.06 9.31 -5.91
N GLY A 66 -3.23 8.23 -5.14
CA GLY A 66 -2.18 7.27 -4.79
C GLY A 66 -2.43 5.90 -5.39
N MET A 67 -2.53 4.87 -4.56
CA MET A 67 -2.66 3.47 -4.95
C MET A 67 -3.83 3.22 -5.91
N ALA A 68 -5.01 3.83 -5.68
CA ALA A 68 -6.16 3.62 -6.56
C ALA A 68 -5.93 4.17 -7.97
N ALA A 69 -5.24 5.31 -8.11
CA ALA A 69 -4.80 5.81 -9.41
C ALA A 69 -3.79 4.86 -10.06
N GLY A 70 -2.82 4.36 -9.30
CA GLY A 70 -1.87 3.37 -9.78
C GLY A 70 -2.56 2.11 -10.31
N GLN A 71 -3.55 1.60 -9.59
CA GLN A 71 -4.34 0.44 -10.01
C GLN A 71 -5.20 0.71 -11.23
N PHE A 72 -5.79 1.92 -11.35
CA PHE A 72 -6.53 2.32 -12.54
C PHE A 72 -5.64 2.33 -13.79
N LEU A 73 -4.47 2.96 -13.70
CA LEU A 73 -3.50 3.03 -14.80
C LEU A 73 -3.00 1.66 -15.23
N ASP A 74 -2.79 0.76 -14.27
CA ASP A 74 -2.39 -0.63 -14.50
C ASP A 74 -3.47 -1.41 -15.28
N LEU A 75 -4.75 -1.20 -14.95
CA LEU A 75 -5.86 -1.83 -15.66
C LEU A 75 -6.08 -1.28 -17.07
N GLU A 76 -5.80 0.00 -17.33
CA GLU A 76 -5.92 0.59 -18.66
C GLU A 76 -4.83 0.12 -19.63
N GLY A 77 -3.67 -0.33 -19.13
CA GLY A 77 -2.62 -0.94 -19.97
C GLY A 77 -1.91 0.03 -20.93
N GLY A 78 -1.80 1.32 -20.56
CA GLY A 78 -1.18 2.34 -21.41
C GLY A 78 0.35 2.24 -21.53
N PRO A 79 0.94 2.42 -22.73
CA PRO A 79 2.39 2.42 -22.89
C PRO A 79 3.03 3.62 -22.17
N ASN A 80 4.20 3.41 -21.56
CA ASN A 80 5.03 4.40 -20.84
C ASN A 80 4.61 4.78 -19.41
N ALA A 81 3.65 4.07 -18.78
CA ALA A 81 3.25 4.34 -17.40
C ALA A 81 3.92 3.42 -16.35
N VAL A 82 4.75 2.43 -16.72
CA VAL A 82 5.28 1.42 -15.80
C VAL A 82 5.95 2.03 -14.56
N GLY A 83 6.83 3.01 -14.75
CA GLY A 83 7.48 3.69 -13.62
C GLY A 83 6.49 4.42 -12.71
N LEU A 84 5.45 5.05 -13.29
CA LEU A 84 4.40 5.73 -12.53
C LEU A 84 3.50 4.71 -11.79
N ILE A 85 3.17 3.58 -12.42
CA ILE A 85 2.38 2.51 -11.82
C ILE A 85 3.13 1.91 -10.63
N GLN A 86 4.40 1.54 -10.82
CA GLN A 86 5.24 0.99 -9.76
C GLN A 86 5.39 1.98 -8.61
N ASP A 87 5.62 3.25 -8.92
CA ASP A 87 5.71 4.31 -7.93
C ASP A 87 4.41 4.50 -7.13
N LYS A 88 3.26 4.56 -7.80
CA LYS A 88 1.96 4.72 -7.14
C LYS A 88 1.52 3.50 -6.32
N LYS A 89 1.77 2.29 -6.83
CA LYS A 89 1.33 1.04 -6.18
C LYS A 89 2.27 0.61 -5.06
N PHE A 90 3.59 0.73 -5.25
CA PHE A 90 4.59 0.19 -4.32
C PHE A 90 5.41 1.29 -3.65
N GLY A 91 5.87 2.29 -4.41
CA GLY A 91 6.66 3.41 -3.89
C GLY A 91 5.92 4.18 -2.80
N GLU A 92 4.77 4.77 -3.12
CA GLU A 92 3.98 5.57 -2.18
C GLU A 92 3.47 4.75 -0.99
N MET A 93 3.19 3.46 -1.16
CA MET A 93 2.76 2.57 -0.07
C MET A 93 3.89 2.32 0.95
N ALA A 94 5.10 2.04 0.46
CA ALA A 94 6.27 1.86 1.32
C ALA A 94 6.71 3.18 1.97
N GLU A 95 6.64 4.29 1.23
CA GLU A 95 6.78 5.65 1.73
C GLU A 95 5.83 5.94 2.89
N CYS A 96 4.53 5.71 2.69
CA CYS A 96 3.49 5.92 3.69
C CYS A 96 3.79 5.11 4.95
N SER A 97 4.16 3.83 4.81
CA SER A 97 4.51 2.96 5.94
C SER A 97 5.68 3.51 6.75
N ALA A 98 6.75 3.96 6.09
CA ALA A 98 7.92 4.55 6.75
C ALA A 98 7.58 5.87 7.45
N VAL A 99 6.85 6.77 6.78
CA VAL A 99 6.41 8.06 7.32
C VAL A 99 5.49 7.87 8.52
N CYS A 100 4.54 6.93 8.47
CA CYS A 100 3.64 6.65 9.60
C CYS A 100 4.42 6.21 10.84
N GLY A 101 5.44 5.36 10.68
CA GLY A 101 6.33 4.99 11.78
C GLY A 101 7.06 6.19 12.39
N GLY A 102 7.61 7.07 11.54
CA GLY A 102 8.26 8.30 12.00
C GLY A 102 7.31 9.25 12.73
N LEU A 103 6.10 9.45 12.21
CA LEU A 103 5.08 10.30 12.84
C LEU A 103 4.68 9.77 14.21
N LEU A 104 4.50 8.46 14.35
CA LEU A 104 4.18 7.82 15.64
C LEU A 104 5.34 7.93 16.63
N ALA A 105 6.58 7.79 16.16
CA ALA A 105 7.79 7.96 16.97
C ALA A 105 8.08 9.42 17.36
N GLY A 106 7.41 10.37 16.71
CA GLY A 106 7.60 11.79 16.95
C GLY A 106 8.81 12.41 16.25
N ALA A 107 9.19 11.84 15.11
CA ALA A 107 10.25 12.36 14.26
C ALA A 107 9.97 13.79 13.79
N GLU A 108 11.03 14.57 13.62
CA GLU A 108 10.97 15.93 13.10
C GLU A 108 10.73 15.94 11.59
N ASP A 109 10.31 17.08 11.03
CA ASP A 109 9.90 17.14 9.63
C ASP A 109 11.04 16.80 8.64
N ASP A 110 12.32 17.04 8.99
CA ASP A 110 13.45 16.65 8.14
C ASP A 110 13.68 15.12 8.16
N GLU A 111 13.46 14.47 9.29
CA GLU A 111 13.51 13.02 9.42
C GLU A 111 12.36 12.35 8.64
N ILE A 112 11.16 12.94 8.71
CA ILE A 112 10.00 12.51 7.92
C ILE A 112 10.30 12.58 6.42
N GLU A 113 10.94 13.64 5.94
CA GLU A 113 11.31 13.77 4.52
C GLU A 113 12.37 12.75 4.11
N ARG A 114 13.32 12.41 5.00
CA ARG A 114 14.28 11.32 4.75
C ARG A 114 13.59 9.96 4.67
N LEU A 115 12.65 9.69 5.59
CA LEU A 115 11.84 8.47 5.58
C LEU A 115 10.99 8.39 4.31
N ARG A 116 10.49 9.52 3.82
CA ARG A 116 9.72 9.61 2.59
C ARG A 116 10.54 9.11 1.39
N ARG A 117 11.74 9.68 1.22
CA ARG A 117 12.67 9.28 0.14
C ARG A 117 13.11 7.83 0.27
N TYR A 118 13.42 7.40 1.49
CA TYR A 118 13.81 6.02 1.78
C TYR A 118 12.70 5.02 1.41
N GLY A 119 11.50 5.21 1.95
CA GLY A 119 10.38 4.29 1.75
C GLY A 119 9.99 4.20 0.27
N ARG A 120 9.94 5.34 -0.43
CA ARG A 120 9.63 5.37 -1.87
C ARG A 120 10.65 4.59 -2.70
N ALA A 121 11.94 4.80 -2.44
CA ALA A 121 13.01 4.09 -3.13
C ALA A 121 12.95 2.57 -2.87
N VAL A 122 12.72 2.16 -1.62
CA VAL A 122 12.57 0.74 -1.25
C VAL A 122 11.35 0.10 -1.92
N GLY A 123 10.22 0.80 -1.97
CA GLY A 123 9.00 0.30 -2.61
C GLY A 123 9.16 0.09 -4.11
N VAL A 124 9.77 1.03 -4.82
CA VAL A 124 10.07 0.88 -6.26
C VAL A 124 11.09 -0.24 -6.49
N LEU A 125 12.14 -0.32 -5.67
CA LEU A 125 13.11 -1.42 -5.75
C LEU A 125 12.44 -2.79 -5.57
N TYR A 126 11.52 -2.91 -4.62
CA TYR A 126 10.76 -4.14 -4.40
C TYR A 126 10.02 -4.57 -5.68
N ALA A 127 9.33 -3.64 -6.34
CA ALA A 127 8.60 -3.95 -7.58
C ALA A 127 9.52 -4.42 -8.71
N ILE A 128 10.68 -3.77 -8.89
CA ILE A 128 11.67 -4.17 -9.89
C ILE A 128 12.21 -5.58 -9.61
N VAL A 129 12.49 -5.90 -8.34
CA VAL A 129 12.97 -7.23 -7.95
C VAL A 129 11.89 -8.30 -8.21
N ASP A 130 10.64 -8.01 -7.88
CA ASP A 130 9.49 -8.89 -8.12
C ASP A 130 9.35 -9.22 -9.62
N ASP A 131 9.38 -8.20 -10.48
CA ASP A 131 9.33 -8.36 -11.95
C ASP A 131 10.48 -9.23 -12.49
N ILE A 132 11.70 -9.05 -11.96
CA ILE A 132 12.87 -9.86 -12.36
C ILE A 132 12.71 -11.33 -11.92
N LEU A 133 12.17 -11.57 -10.73
CA LEU A 133 11.95 -12.93 -10.22
C LEU A 133 10.85 -13.63 -11.02
N ASP A 134 9.75 -12.93 -11.31
CA ASP A 134 8.64 -13.45 -12.11
C ASP A 134 9.07 -13.81 -13.54
N ALA A 135 9.91 -12.98 -14.17
CA ALA A 135 10.45 -13.25 -15.49
C ALA A 135 11.34 -14.50 -15.53
N ARG A 136 12.01 -14.86 -14.42
CA ARG A 136 12.85 -16.06 -14.32
C ARG A 136 12.06 -17.33 -14.03
N LEU A 137 10.88 -17.21 -13.42
CA LEU A 137 10.05 -18.33 -12.98
C LEU A 137 9.05 -18.80 -14.03
N LYS A 138 8.73 -17.98 -15.04
CA LYS A 138 7.91 -18.38 -16.19
C LYS A 138 8.76 -19.18 -17.18
N PRO A 139 8.44 -20.47 -17.45
CA PRO A 139 9.03 -21.18 -18.59
C PRO A 139 8.55 -20.53 -19.91
N GLU A 140 9.37 -20.59 -20.96
CA GLU A 140 8.98 -20.23 -22.34
C GLU A 140 7.73 -20.99 -22.80
#